data_AF-A0A2N8L352-F1
#
_entry.id   AF-A0A2N8L352-F1
#
_cell.length_a   1.000
_cell.length_b   1.000
_cell.length_c   1.000
_cell.angle_alpha   90.00
_cell.angle_beta   90.00
_cell.angle_gamma   90.00
#
_symmetry.space_group_name_H-M   'P 1'
#
loop_
_entity.id
_entity.type
_entity.pdbx_description
1 polymer ?
#
loop_
_entity_poly.entity_id
_entity_poly.type
_entity_poly.pdbx_seq_one_letter_code
_entity_poly.pdbx_strand_id
1 'polypeptide(L)'
;MKFLHTLTRGGAALALFTGALAAQAATFNFSGTVSFGPQLGQQLSGQFSFDDAAAALAGPDGTVALSSLSLSFLGQTFQLAQAIDPYAQFEGGQLLGPNAGFSGFATPGATLQLQSFFGSSGFTYSANGQDSLGDLTVSAVPEPASWALGLAGLAVVAGLSRRRRVGFSG
;
A
#
# COMPACT_ATOMS: atom_id res chain seq x y z
N MET A 1 71.27 1.17 -14.28
CA MET A 1 70.62 0.30 -13.28
C MET A 1 69.58 1.15 -12.55
N LYS A 2 68.33 1.23 -13.03
CA LYS A 2 67.14 0.49 -12.54
C LYS A 2 67.13 0.32 -11.02
N PHE A 3 66.32 1.13 -10.31
CA PHE A 3 65.27 0.63 -9.40
C PHE A 3 64.07 1.58 -9.41
N LEU A 4 62.98 1.02 -9.92
CA LEU A 4 61.60 1.48 -9.91
C LEU A 4 60.94 0.88 -8.65
N HIS A 5 59.97 1.58 -8.03
CA HIS A 5 58.68 1.08 -7.50
C HIS A 5 58.13 2.11 -6.49
N THR A 6 57.08 2.87 -6.81
CA THR A 6 55.65 2.52 -6.70
C THR A 6 55.12 2.67 -5.27
N LEU A 7 54.27 3.66 -5.02
CA LEU A 7 52.89 3.38 -4.60
C LEU A 7 52.00 4.63 -4.73
N THR A 8 51.28 4.61 -5.83
CA THR A 8 50.18 5.47 -6.24
C THR A 8 48.90 5.07 -5.49
N ARG A 9 47.97 6.03 -5.40
CA ARG A 9 46.49 5.87 -5.32
C ARG A 9 45.87 5.84 -3.92
N GLY A 10 45.52 7.04 -3.45
CA GLY A 10 44.35 7.24 -2.59
C GLY A 10 43.08 6.91 -3.39
N GLY A 11 42.45 5.78 -3.07
CA GLY A 11 41.16 5.38 -3.60
C GLY A 11 40.04 5.91 -2.70
N ALA A 12 39.48 7.07 -3.02
CA ALA A 12 38.19 7.49 -2.48
C ALA A 12 37.09 6.79 -3.28
N ALA A 13 36.70 5.60 -2.86
CA ALA A 13 35.48 4.95 -3.34
C ALA A 13 34.28 5.59 -2.63
N LEU A 14 33.82 6.73 -3.14
CA LEU A 14 32.50 7.28 -2.81
C LEU A 14 31.47 6.44 -3.56
N ALA A 15 31.16 5.25 -3.04
CA ALA A 15 30.10 4.42 -3.56
C ALA A 15 28.77 5.15 -3.32
N LEU A 16 28.25 5.76 -4.38
CA LEU A 16 26.91 6.29 -4.47
C LEU A 16 25.92 5.22 -3.99
N PHE A 17 25.31 5.46 -2.83
CA PHE A 17 24.05 4.82 -2.45
C PHE A 17 22.97 5.32 -3.40
N THR A 18 22.97 4.83 -4.64
CA THR A 18 21.74 4.75 -5.43
C THR A 18 20.84 3.81 -4.68
N GLY A 19 19.96 4.38 -3.85
CA GLY A 19 18.91 3.64 -3.16
C GLY A 19 18.15 2.84 -4.19
N ALA A 20 18.29 1.52 -4.12
CA ALA A 20 17.35 0.64 -4.76
C ALA A 20 15.99 0.97 -4.14
N LEU A 21 15.17 1.72 -4.87
CA LEU A 21 13.73 1.69 -4.70
C LEU A 21 13.35 0.25 -5.04
N ALA A 22 13.38 -0.63 -4.03
CA ALA A 22 12.74 -1.91 -4.15
C ALA A 22 11.27 -1.58 -4.44
N ALA A 23 10.79 -1.95 -5.63
CA ALA A 23 9.37 -1.94 -5.95
C ALA A 23 8.67 -2.74 -4.84
N GLN A 24 8.01 -2.02 -3.94
CA GLN A 24 7.30 -2.58 -2.81
C GLN A 24 5.81 -2.44 -3.10
N ALA A 25 5.07 -3.52 -2.85
CA ALA A 25 3.63 -3.49 -2.99
C ALA A 25 3.06 -2.68 -1.83
N ALA A 26 2.52 -1.50 -2.13
CA ALA A 26 1.87 -0.67 -1.13
C ALA A 26 0.56 -1.36 -0.72
N THR A 27 0.41 -1.63 0.58
CA THR A 27 -0.76 -2.35 1.12
C THR A 27 -1.64 -1.40 1.93
N PHE A 28 -2.93 -1.41 1.64
CA PHE A 28 -3.92 -0.55 2.25
C PHE A 28 -5.05 -1.38 2.82
N ASN A 29 -5.48 -1.01 4.02
CA ASN A 29 -6.71 -1.52 4.60
C ASN A 29 -7.85 -0.57 4.26
N PHE A 30 -9.03 -1.12 4.09
CA PHE A 30 -10.23 -0.33 3.92
C PHE A 30 -11.38 -0.92 4.70
N SER A 31 -12.26 -0.04 5.16
CA SER A 31 -13.45 -0.43 5.91
C SER A 31 -14.59 0.52 5.62
N GLY A 32 -15.81 0.01 5.71
CA GLY A 32 -17.02 0.77 5.47
C GLY A 32 -18.20 0.21 6.25
N THR A 33 -19.21 1.05 6.41
CA THR A 33 -20.47 0.70 7.05
C THR A 33 -21.61 1.08 6.12
N VAL A 34 -22.59 0.19 5.98
CA VAL A 34 -23.82 0.53 5.26
C VAL A 34 -24.58 1.59 6.07
N SER A 35 -24.75 2.76 5.47
CA SER A 35 -25.42 3.94 6.05
C SER A 35 -26.85 4.12 5.53
N PHE A 36 -27.24 3.40 4.49
CA PHE A 36 -28.59 3.41 3.93
C PHE A 36 -28.99 2.04 3.37
N GLY A 37 -30.29 1.71 3.41
CA GLY A 37 -30.87 0.53 2.79
C GLY A 37 -31.14 -0.65 3.75
N PRO A 38 -31.57 -1.81 3.23
CA PRO A 38 -31.98 -2.95 4.05
C PRO A 38 -30.85 -3.59 4.87
N GLN A 39 -29.60 -3.35 4.50
CA GLN A 39 -28.42 -3.86 5.20
C GLN A 39 -27.81 -2.81 6.14
N LEU A 40 -28.59 -1.84 6.63
CA LEU A 40 -28.12 -0.78 7.52
C LEU A 40 -27.31 -1.33 8.71
N GLY A 41 -26.14 -0.73 8.95
CA GLY A 41 -25.22 -1.13 10.02
C GLY A 41 -24.34 -2.34 9.71
N GLN A 42 -24.50 -2.98 8.56
CA GLN A 42 -23.58 -4.04 8.13
C GLN A 42 -22.20 -3.46 7.82
N GLN A 43 -21.16 -4.19 8.23
CA GLN A 43 -19.77 -3.79 8.04
C GLN A 43 -19.17 -4.49 6.83
N LEU A 44 -18.33 -3.73 6.12
CA LEU A 44 -17.48 -4.17 5.04
C LEU A 44 -16.04 -3.87 5.44
N SER A 45 -15.14 -4.82 5.26
CA SER A 45 -13.73 -4.63 5.56
C SER A 45 -12.86 -5.42 4.62
N GLY A 46 -11.71 -4.89 4.25
CA GLY A 46 -10.79 -5.57 3.37
C GLY A 46 -9.41 -4.95 3.36
N GLN A 47 -8.59 -5.52 2.48
CA GLN A 47 -7.26 -5.05 2.17
C GLN A 47 -7.01 -5.17 0.67
N PHE A 48 -6.25 -4.23 0.12
CA PHE A 48 -5.76 -4.31 -1.25
C PHE A 48 -4.30 -3.89 -1.31
N SER A 49 -3.62 -4.32 -2.36
CA SER A 49 -2.28 -3.84 -2.68
C SER A 49 -2.12 -3.62 -4.17
N PHE A 50 -1.21 -2.74 -4.53
CA PHE A 50 -0.81 -2.47 -5.91
C PHE A 50 0.70 -2.24 -5.97
N ASP A 51 1.26 -2.29 -7.18
CA ASP A 51 2.67 -2.00 -7.43
C ASP A 51 2.92 -0.49 -7.37
N ASP A 52 3.74 -0.04 -6.42
CA ASP A 52 4.07 1.38 -6.24
C ASP A 52 4.83 1.95 -7.45
N ALA A 53 5.60 1.11 -8.17
CA ALA A 53 6.25 1.53 -9.41
C ALA A 53 5.22 1.84 -10.50
N ALA A 54 4.12 1.08 -10.55
CA ALA A 54 3.03 1.35 -11.48
C ALA A 54 2.24 2.61 -11.08
N ALA A 55 2.07 2.87 -9.78
CA ALA A 55 1.46 4.11 -9.29
C ALA A 55 2.30 5.35 -9.62
N ALA A 56 3.63 5.28 -9.44
CA ALA A 56 4.54 6.35 -9.80
C ALA A 56 4.50 6.70 -11.31
N LEU A 57 4.24 5.70 -12.16
CA LEU A 57 4.12 5.89 -13.61
C LEU A 57 2.74 6.39 -14.05
N ALA A 58 1.68 6.08 -13.32
CA ALA A 58 0.31 6.51 -13.63
C ALA A 58 0.11 8.04 -13.46
N GLY A 59 0.96 8.68 -12.65
CA GLY A 59 0.86 10.12 -12.36
C GLY A 59 -0.08 10.43 -11.20
N PRO A 60 -0.31 11.72 -10.89
CA PRO A 60 -1.09 12.14 -9.73
C PRO A 60 -2.59 11.83 -9.85
N ASP A 61 -3.11 11.77 -11.08
CA ASP A 61 -4.50 11.45 -11.39
C ASP A 61 -4.53 10.22 -12.28
N GLY A 62 -5.14 9.13 -11.82
CA GLY A 62 -5.13 7.89 -12.60
C GLY A 62 -5.64 6.66 -11.88
N THR A 63 -5.61 5.55 -12.61
CA THR A 63 -6.01 4.23 -12.13
C THR A 63 -4.84 3.28 -12.17
N VAL A 64 -4.63 2.51 -11.10
CA VAL A 64 -3.56 1.50 -11.01
C VAL A 64 -4.19 0.14 -10.79
N ALA A 65 -3.79 -0.87 -11.56
CA ALA A 65 -4.29 -2.22 -11.38
C ALA A 65 -3.90 -2.79 -10.00
N LEU A 66 -4.82 -3.51 -9.36
CA LEU A 66 -4.56 -4.14 -8.07
C LEU A 66 -3.71 -5.41 -8.24
N SER A 67 -2.71 -5.58 -7.39
CA SER A 67 -1.91 -6.82 -7.28
C SER A 67 -2.57 -7.83 -6.35
N SER A 68 -3.26 -7.37 -5.31
CA SER A 68 -4.09 -8.20 -4.44
C SER A 68 -5.31 -7.43 -3.95
N LEU A 69 -6.40 -8.15 -3.70
CA LEU A 69 -7.63 -7.63 -3.12
C LEU A 69 -8.30 -8.75 -2.34
N SER A 70 -8.61 -8.48 -1.07
CA SER A 70 -9.42 -9.35 -0.23
C SER A 70 -10.43 -8.52 0.54
N LEU A 71 -11.69 -8.93 0.53
CA LEU A 71 -12.81 -8.20 1.12
C LEU A 71 -13.71 -9.19 1.86
N SER A 72 -14.20 -8.81 3.03
CA SER A 72 -15.29 -9.48 3.72
C SER A 72 -16.52 -8.60 3.82
N PHE A 73 -17.67 -9.15 3.46
CA PHE A 73 -18.98 -8.50 3.57
C PHE A 73 -20.07 -9.56 3.76
N LEU A 74 -21.02 -9.32 4.69
CA LEU A 74 -22.10 -10.25 5.04
C LEU A 74 -21.62 -11.69 5.35
N GLY A 75 -20.46 -11.82 6.00
CA GLY A 75 -19.87 -13.11 6.36
C GLY A 75 -19.27 -13.89 5.18
N GLN A 76 -19.24 -13.32 3.97
CA GLN A 76 -18.57 -13.88 2.80
C GLN A 76 -17.25 -13.17 2.55
N THR A 77 -16.29 -13.90 1.96
CA THR A 77 -14.99 -13.36 1.57
C THR A 77 -14.86 -13.38 0.06
N PHE A 78 -14.48 -12.24 -0.50
CA PHE A 78 -14.25 -12.01 -1.91
C PHE A 78 -12.78 -11.74 -2.16
N GLN A 79 -12.26 -12.27 -3.27
CA GLN A 79 -10.85 -12.15 -3.65
C GLN A 79 -10.72 -11.49 -5.02
N LEU A 80 -9.52 -11.02 -5.35
CA LEU A 80 -9.21 -10.38 -6.63
C LEU A 80 -9.63 -11.22 -7.85
N ALA A 81 -9.51 -12.56 -7.78
CA ALA A 81 -9.91 -13.46 -8.87
C ALA A 81 -11.41 -13.44 -9.18
N GLN A 82 -12.24 -12.94 -8.25
CA GLN A 82 -13.69 -12.81 -8.40
C GLN A 82 -14.10 -11.36 -8.72
N ALA A 83 -13.15 -10.42 -8.67
CA ALA A 83 -13.42 -9.01 -8.88
C ALA A 83 -13.60 -8.72 -10.38
N ILE A 84 -14.58 -7.87 -10.68
CA ILE A 84 -14.84 -7.32 -12.01
C ILE A 84 -14.25 -5.92 -12.04
N ASP A 85 -13.34 -5.68 -12.98
CA ASP A 85 -12.64 -4.40 -13.18
C ASP A 85 -11.93 -3.85 -11.91
N PRO A 86 -11.00 -4.60 -11.30
CA PRO A 86 -10.33 -4.18 -10.07
C PRO A 86 -9.19 -3.17 -10.32
N TYR A 87 -9.29 -1.98 -9.76
CA TYR A 87 -8.22 -0.96 -9.78
C TYR A 87 -8.25 -0.07 -8.53
N ALA A 88 -7.14 0.60 -8.24
CA ALA A 88 -7.05 1.69 -7.27
C ALA A 88 -7.17 3.03 -8.00
N GLN A 89 -7.97 3.94 -7.45
CA GLN A 89 -8.16 5.30 -7.98
C GLN A 89 -7.31 6.31 -7.23
N PHE A 90 -6.62 7.17 -7.98
CA PHE A 90 -5.84 8.30 -7.49
C PHE A 90 -6.39 9.62 -8.04
N GLU A 91 -6.35 10.65 -7.20
CA GLU A 91 -6.69 12.04 -7.55
C GLU A 91 -5.82 13.00 -6.74
N GLY A 92 -5.19 13.97 -7.40
CA GLY A 92 -4.27 14.92 -6.78
C GLY A 92 -3.05 14.28 -6.10
N GLY A 93 -2.66 13.08 -6.51
CA GLY A 93 -1.63 12.26 -5.87
C GLY A 93 -2.08 11.56 -4.58
N GLN A 94 -3.38 11.64 -4.24
CA GLN A 94 -3.96 10.92 -3.11
C GLN A 94 -4.71 9.67 -3.59
N LEU A 95 -4.54 8.59 -2.86
CA LEU A 95 -5.33 7.36 -3.05
C LEU A 95 -6.74 7.59 -2.51
N LEU A 96 -7.74 7.52 -3.39
CA LEU A 96 -9.16 7.60 -2.99
C LEU A 96 -9.64 6.25 -2.45
N GLY A 97 -9.31 5.17 -3.15
CA GLY A 97 -9.67 3.82 -2.75
C GLY A 97 -9.74 2.82 -3.89
N PRO A 98 -10.13 1.57 -3.58
CA PRO A 98 -10.28 0.51 -4.56
C PRO A 98 -11.65 0.61 -5.26
N ASN A 99 -11.67 0.26 -6.54
CA ASN A 99 -12.87 0.02 -7.32
C ASN A 99 -12.86 -1.45 -7.72
N ALA A 100 -13.99 -2.12 -7.51
CA ALA A 100 -14.19 -3.52 -7.90
C ALA A 100 -15.67 -3.86 -7.81
N GLY A 101 -16.16 -4.64 -8.77
CA GLY A 101 -17.46 -5.29 -8.73
C GLY A 101 -17.36 -6.74 -8.25
N PHE A 102 -18.34 -7.19 -7.46
CA PHE A 102 -18.48 -8.56 -7.01
C PHE A 102 -19.90 -9.06 -7.24
N SER A 103 -20.00 -10.34 -7.58
CA SER A 103 -21.26 -11.06 -7.76
C SER A 103 -21.12 -12.47 -7.15
N GLY A 104 -22.19 -13.26 -7.20
CA GLY A 104 -22.12 -14.65 -6.69
C GLY A 104 -22.22 -14.75 -5.17
N PHE A 105 -22.86 -13.76 -4.55
CA PHE A 105 -23.29 -13.84 -3.16
C PHE A 105 -24.20 -15.05 -2.95
N ALA A 106 -24.27 -15.55 -1.70
CA ALA A 106 -25.27 -16.54 -1.29
C ALA A 106 -26.72 -16.14 -1.63
N THR A 107 -27.02 -14.84 -1.73
CA THR A 107 -28.30 -14.35 -2.28
C THR A 107 -28.21 -14.30 -3.81
N PRO A 108 -29.04 -15.06 -4.55
CA PRO A 108 -29.01 -15.06 -6.00
C PRO A 108 -29.24 -13.66 -6.59
N GLY A 109 -28.40 -13.28 -7.55
CA GLY A 109 -28.49 -11.98 -8.23
C GLY A 109 -28.01 -10.79 -7.41
N ALA A 110 -27.52 -10.98 -6.18
CA ALA A 110 -26.94 -9.88 -5.42
C ALA A 110 -25.55 -9.49 -5.95
N THR A 111 -25.28 -8.20 -5.92
CA THR A 111 -24.03 -7.59 -6.39
C THR A 111 -23.51 -6.58 -5.38
N LEU A 112 -22.19 -6.41 -5.34
CA LEU A 112 -21.51 -5.39 -4.56
C LEU A 112 -20.57 -4.63 -5.48
N GLN A 113 -20.58 -3.31 -5.40
CA GLN A 113 -19.72 -2.46 -6.21
C GLN A 113 -19.04 -1.44 -5.32
N LEU A 114 -17.71 -1.50 -5.28
CA LEU A 114 -16.87 -0.47 -4.66
C LEU A 114 -16.61 0.62 -5.70
N GLN A 115 -16.77 1.87 -5.29
CA GLN A 115 -16.67 3.03 -6.18
C GLN A 115 -15.94 4.17 -5.47
N SER A 116 -14.83 4.61 -6.06
CA SER A 116 -14.05 5.75 -5.59
C SER A 116 -13.96 6.76 -6.72
N PHE A 117 -14.49 7.96 -6.49
CA PHE A 117 -14.52 9.05 -7.48
C PHE A 117 -14.77 10.41 -6.80
N PHE A 118 -14.25 11.49 -7.39
CA PHE A 118 -14.44 12.89 -6.93
C PHE A 118 -14.12 13.10 -5.44
N GLY A 119 -12.95 12.67 -4.97
CA GLY A 119 -12.55 12.83 -3.58
C GLY A 119 -13.34 12.00 -2.55
N SER A 120 -14.21 11.09 -2.99
CA SER A 120 -14.99 10.22 -2.11
C SER A 120 -14.84 8.76 -2.50
N SER A 121 -15.01 7.87 -1.52
CA SER A 121 -15.05 6.43 -1.73
C SER A 121 -16.23 5.84 -0.99
N GLY A 122 -16.94 4.93 -1.66
CA GLY A 122 -18.15 4.31 -1.16
C GLY A 122 -18.40 2.96 -1.81
N PHE A 123 -19.51 2.34 -1.45
CA PHE A 123 -19.94 1.09 -2.03
C PHE A 123 -21.46 0.98 -2.09
N THR A 124 -21.92 0.21 -3.06
CA THR A 124 -23.34 -0.13 -3.23
C THR A 124 -23.49 -1.63 -3.22
N TYR A 125 -24.40 -2.14 -2.39
CA TYR A 125 -24.83 -3.53 -2.39
C TYR A 125 -26.27 -3.60 -2.87
N SER A 126 -26.52 -4.33 -3.96
CA SER A 126 -27.86 -4.57 -4.48
C SER A 126 -28.26 -6.01 -4.25
N ALA A 127 -29.44 -6.25 -3.69
CA ALA A 127 -30.00 -7.58 -3.52
C ALA A 127 -31.53 -7.54 -3.58
N ASN A 128 -32.15 -8.49 -4.28
CA ASN A 128 -33.61 -8.59 -4.40
C ASN A 128 -34.30 -7.28 -4.88
N GLY A 129 -33.62 -6.50 -5.73
CA GLY A 129 -34.12 -5.22 -6.22
C GLY A 129 -34.13 -4.10 -5.18
N GLN A 130 -33.36 -4.24 -4.10
CA GLN A 130 -33.14 -3.22 -3.09
C GLN A 130 -31.66 -2.88 -3.02
N ASP A 131 -31.36 -1.59 -2.90
CA ASP A 131 -30.00 -1.09 -2.84
C ASP A 131 -29.67 -0.61 -1.42
N SER A 132 -28.47 -0.96 -0.98
CA SER A 132 -27.82 -0.47 0.22
C SER A 132 -26.59 0.31 -0.17
N LEU A 133 -26.37 1.45 0.48
CA LEU A 133 -25.20 2.30 0.25
C LEU A 133 -24.38 2.42 1.53
N GLY A 134 -23.07 2.52 1.37
CA GLY A 134 -22.16 2.79 2.48
C GLY A 134 -20.94 3.57 2.04
N ASP A 135 -20.32 4.22 3.01
CA ASP A 135 -19.10 4.98 2.82
C ASP A 135 -17.89 4.08 3.04
N LEU A 136 -16.80 4.33 2.31
CA LEU A 136 -15.56 3.61 2.41
C LEU A 136 -14.47 4.53 2.97
N THR A 137 -13.70 3.99 3.90
CA THR A 137 -12.53 4.64 4.48
C THR A 137 -11.30 3.80 4.19
N VAL A 138 -10.23 4.45 3.74
CA VAL A 138 -8.98 3.79 3.37
C VAL A 138 -7.87 4.28 4.29
N SER A 139 -7.06 3.35 4.77
CA SER A 139 -5.93 3.63 5.66
C SER A 139 -4.69 2.88 5.18
N ALA A 140 -3.57 3.59 5.10
CA ALA A 140 -2.29 2.98 4.81
C ALA A 140 -1.87 2.05 5.95
N VAL A 141 -1.37 0.86 5.61
CA VAL A 141 -0.77 -0.05 6.60
C VAL A 141 0.69 0.38 6.82
N PRO A 142 1.11 0.71 8.05
CA PRO A 142 2.50 1.08 8.30
C PRO A 142 3.47 -0.02 7.89
N GLU A 143 4.43 0.30 7.03
CA GLU A 143 5.39 -0.69 6.55
C GLU A 143 6.39 -1.10 7.65
N PRO A 144 6.69 -2.41 7.81
CA PRO A 144 7.67 -2.89 8.80
C PRO A 144 9.10 -2.39 8.54
N ALA A 145 9.44 -2.10 7.27
CA ALA A 145 10.80 -1.75 6.87
C ALA A 145 11.24 -0.37 7.39
N SER A 146 10.31 0.58 7.54
CA SER A 146 10.63 1.92 8.06
C SER A 146 11.15 1.86 9.50
N TRP A 147 10.58 0.96 10.31
CA TRP A 147 10.99 0.73 11.69
C TRP A 147 12.36 0.03 11.76
N ALA A 148 12.56 -0.98 10.91
CA ALA A 148 13.83 -1.68 10.82
C ALA A 148 14.98 -0.76 10.38
N LEU A 149 14.74 0.12 9.41
CA LEU A 149 15.72 1.14 8.99
C LEU A 149 15.94 2.21 10.05
N GLY A 150 14.89 2.64 10.76
CA GLY A 150 15.03 3.54 11.90
C GLY A 150 15.92 2.93 13.00
N LEU A 151 15.68 1.67 13.35
CA LEU A 151 16.46 0.95 14.36
C LEU A 151 17.89 0.64 13.87
N ALA A 152 18.07 0.27 12.61
CA ALA A 152 19.38 0.06 12.02
C ALA A 152 20.19 1.37 12.01
N GLY A 153 19.57 2.48 11.63
CA GLY A 153 20.16 3.82 11.71
C GLY A 153 20.57 4.18 13.14
N LEU A 154 19.70 3.93 14.12
CA LEU A 154 20.00 4.17 15.53
C LEU A 154 21.15 3.29 16.04
N ALA A 155 21.19 2.02 15.64
CA ALA A 155 22.25 1.08 16.01
C ALA A 155 23.62 1.51 15.45
N VAL A 156 23.66 2.03 14.21
CA VAL A 156 24.88 2.58 13.61
C VAL A 156 25.35 3.82 14.38
N VAL A 157 24.45 4.75 14.72
CA VAL A 157 24.79 5.95 15.51
C VAL A 157 25.25 5.57 16.92
N ALA A 158 24.61 4.60 17.58
CA ALA A 158 25.03 4.07 18.87
C ALA A 158 26.41 3.40 18.81
N GLY A 159 26.70 2.64 17.74
CA GLY A 159 28.00 2.01 17.51
C GLY A 159 29.13 3.05 17.30
N LEU A 160 28.87 4.10 16.52
CA LEU A 160 29.83 5.17 16.25
C LEU A 160 30.09 6.04 17.48
N SER A 161 29.06 6.36 18.28
CA SER A 161 29.20 7.13 19.52
C SER A 161 29.95 6.37 20.61
N ARG A 162 29.77 5.04 20.70
CA ARG A 162 30.52 4.20 21.63
C ARG A 162 32.02 4.17 21.33
N ARG A 163 32.41 4.15 20.06
CA ARG A 163 33.83 4.16 19.65
C ARG A 163 34.56 5.45 20.00
N ARG A 164 33.85 6.59 20.10
CA ARG A 164 34.46 7.89 20.47
C ARG A 164 34.81 8.00 21.95
N ARG A 165 34.20 7.20 22.83
CA ARG A 165 34.49 7.24 24.29
C ARG A 165 35.66 6.36 24.72
N VAL A 166 36.09 5.40 23.90
CA VAL A 166 37.17 4.45 24.26
C VAL A 166 38.57 4.99 23.89
N GLY A 167 38.65 6.17 23.25
CA GLY A 167 39.92 6.76 22.79
C GLY A 167 40.59 7.77 23.73
N PHE A 168 40.12 7.96 24.97
CA PHE A 168 40.74 8.90 25.91
C PHE A 168 41.03 8.23 27.27
N SER A 169 42.17 7.56 27.34
CA SER A 169 42.89 7.29 28.58
C SER A 169 44.37 7.35 28.24
N GLY A 170 44.91 8.57 28.36
CA GLY A 170 46.33 8.83 28.58
C GLY A 170 46.57 9.00 30.06
#